data_AF-X1GIN7-F1
#
_entry.id   AF-X1GIN7-F1
#
_cell.length_a   1.000
_cell.length_b   1.000
_cell.length_c   1.000
_cell.angle_alpha   90.00
_cell.angle_beta   90.00
_cell.angle_gamma   90.00
#
_symmetry.space_group_name_H-M   'P 1'
#
loop_
_entity.id
_entity.type
_entity.pdbx_description
1 polymer ?
#
loop_
_entity_poly.entity_id
_entity_poly.type
_entity_poly.pdbx_seq_one_letter_code
_entity_poly.pdbx_strand_id
1 'polypeptide(L)'
;MSQRNEIYVVDILHAARLVQSFLLNVDRGAFDRDIMRQSAVIHQLMVIGEAAKHISQQFKDDHPEVPWKDMAGMRDILIHAYRRINLDEVWSAAKVHVPDLIRQIEPLMPSNQ
;
A
#
# COMPACT_ATOMS: atom_id res chain seq x y z
N MET A 1 -16.30 -7.63 -12.52
CA MET A 1 -14.97 -7.01 -12.39
C MET A 1 -14.13 -7.44 -13.59
N SER A 2 -13.22 -6.59 -14.11
CA SER A 2 -12.32 -7.04 -15.18
C SER A 2 -11.19 -7.87 -14.58
N GLN A 3 -10.75 -8.93 -15.27
CA GLN A 3 -9.62 -9.76 -14.84
C GLN A 3 -8.35 -8.93 -14.56
N ARG A 4 -8.20 -7.80 -15.26
CA ARG A 4 -7.11 -6.84 -15.04
C ARG A 4 -7.21 -6.15 -13.67
N ASN A 5 -8.40 -5.71 -13.24
CA ASN A 5 -8.57 -5.09 -11.94
C ASN A 5 -8.37 -6.10 -10.80
N GLU A 6 -8.75 -7.36 -11.01
CA GLU A 6 -8.55 -8.44 -10.04
C GLU A 6 -7.08 -8.62 -9.71
N ILE A 7 -6.21 -8.69 -10.73
CA ILE A 7 -4.75 -8.80 -10.54
C ILE A 7 -4.22 -7.67 -9.65
N TYR A 8 -4.57 -6.42 -9.94
CA TYR A 8 -4.08 -5.29 -9.15
C TYR A 8 -4.66 -5.23 -7.74
N VAL A 9 -5.90 -5.68 -7.54
CA VAL A 9 -6.48 -5.82 -6.19
C VAL A 9 -5.70 -6.86 -5.38
N VAL A 10 -5.35 -8.00 -6.00
CA VAL A 10 -4.49 -9.02 -5.36
C VAL A 10 -3.12 -8.43 -5.02
N ASP A 11 -2.49 -7.71 -5.95
CA ASP A 11 -1.17 -7.09 -5.75
C ASP A 11 -1.19 -6.10 -4.58
N ILE A 12 -2.21 -5.23 -4.51
CA ILE A 12 -2.40 -4.27 -3.41
C ILE A 12 -2.52 -5.01 -2.09
N LEU A 13 -3.40 -6.02 -2.01
CA LEU A 13 -3.63 -6.76 -0.77
C LEU A 13 -2.37 -7.50 -0.32
N HIS A 14 -1.66 -8.12 -1.26
CA HIS A 14 -0.42 -8.84 -0.98
C HIS A 14 0.65 -7.90 -0.43
N ALA A 15 0.91 -6.78 -1.12
CA ALA A 15 1.88 -5.78 -0.68
C ALA A 15 1.51 -5.17 0.69
N ALA A 16 0.23 -4.88 0.91
CA ALA A 16 -0.26 -4.37 2.19
C ALA A 16 -0.03 -5.37 3.35
N ARG A 17 -0.29 -6.65 3.12
CA ARG A 17 -0.04 -7.71 4.11
C ARG A 17 1.47 -7.90 4.39
N LEU A 18 2.32 -7.75 3.38
CA LEU A 18 3.78 -7.73 3.58
C LEU A 18 4.23 -6.55 4.44
N VAL A 19 3.70 -5.33 4.20
CA VAL A 19 3.98 -4.18 5.08
C VAL A 19 3.63 -4.48 6.53
N GLN A 20 2.45 -5.05 6.79
CA GLN A 20 2.07 -5.43 8.15
C GLN A 20 3.01 -6.48 8.76
N SER A 21 3.37 -7.51 8.00
CA SER A 21 4.21 -8.60 8.51
C SER A 21 5.62 -8.09 8.87
N PHE A 22 6.19 -7.17 8.09
CA PHE A 22 7.49 -6.56 8.37
C PHE A 22 7.49 -5.71 9.63
N LEU A 23 6.32 -5.22 10.05
CA LEU A 23 6.13 -4.34 11.20
C LEU A 23 5.46 -5.01 12.41
N LEU A 24 5.25 -6.33 12.33
CA LEU A 24 4.71 -7.12 13.44
C LEU A 24 5.68 -7.09 14.62
N ASN A 25 5.19 -6.66 15.79
CA ASN A 25 5.98 -6.48 17.02
C ASN A 25 7.20 -5.54 16.86
N VAL A 26 7.18 -4.67 15.85
CA VAL A 26 8.19 -3.63 15.65
C VAL A 26 7.66 -2.31 16.20
N ASP A 27 8.44 -1.70 17.09
CA ASP A 27 8.21 -0.33 17.56
C ASP A 27 8.92 0.70 16.66
N ARG A 28 8.66 1.98 16.94
CA ARG A 28 9.19 3.07 16.11
C ARG A 28 10.73 3.13 16.15
N GLY A 29 11.34 2.96 17.32
CA GLY A 29 12.80 3.04 17.46
C GLY A 29 13.53 1.88 16.79
N ALA A 30 12.94 0.70 16.78
CA ALA A 30 13.44 -0.46 16.04
C ALA A 30 13.33 -0.26 14.53
N PHE A 31 12.25 0.35 14.06
CA PHE A 31 12.08 0.72 12.64
C PHE A 31 13.13 1.76 12.20
N ASP A 32 13.34 2.83 12.98
CA ASP A 32 14.26 3.92 12.64
C ASP A 32 15.72 3.46 12.49
N ARG A 33 16.11 2.35 13.13
CA ARG A 33 17.47 1.80 13.07
C ARG A 33 17.65 0.67 12.05
N ASP A 34 16.57 0.22 11.40
CA ASP A 34 16.59 -0.91 10.47
C ASP A 34 16.33 -0.45 9.03
N ILE A 35 17.41 -0.07 8.34
CA ILE A 35 17.36 0.44 6.96
C ILE A 35 16.80 -0.61 5.99
N MET A 36 17.06 -1.90 6.24
CA MET A 36 16.54 -2.98 5.40
C MET A 36 15.01 -3.07 5.52
N ARG A 37 14.49 -3.01 6.75
CA ARG A 37 13.04 -2.97 7.00
C ARG A 37 12.40 -1.71 6.44
N GLN A 38 13.03 -0.54 6.61
CA GLN A 38 12.56 0.72 6.00
C GLN A 38 12.44 0.57 4.48
N SER A 39 13.49 0.07 3.83
CA SER A 39 13.53 -0.15 2.38
C SER A 39 12.45 -1.13 1.92
N ALA A 40 12.23 -2.22 2.66
CA ALA A 40 11.19 -3.19 2.37
C ALA A 40 9.79 -2.58 2.48
N VAL A 41 9.51 -1.82 3.53
CA VAL A 41 8.22 -1.13 3.72
C VAL A 41 8.00 -0.09 2.62
N ILE A 42 8.98 0.76 2.33
CA ILE A 42 8.91 1.78 1.28
C ILE A 42 8.64 1.12 -0.08
N HIS A 43 9.32 0.02 -0.40
CA HIS A 43 9.10 -0.71 -1.63
C HIS A 43 7.66 -1.21 -1.76
N GLN A 44 7.10 -1.82 -0.72
CA GLN A 44 5.73 -2.32 -0.77
C GLN A 44 4.70 -1.18 -0.84
N LEU A 45 4.93 -0.02 -0.20
CA LEU A 45 4.09 1.16 -0.37
C LEU A 45 4.12 1.69 -1.81
N MET A 46 5.28 1.64 -2.50
CA MET A 46 5.36 1.97 -3.92
C MET A 46 4.57 0.99 -4.80
N VAL A 47 4.65 -0.32 -4.51
CA VAL A 47 3.88 -1.35 -5.22
C VAL A 47 2.37 -1.10 -5.09
N ILE A 48 1.90 -0.81 -3.87
CA ILE A 48 0.49 -0.46 -3.62
C ILE A 48 0.05 0.71 -4.50
N GLY A 49 0.82 1.79 -4.51
CA GLY A 49 0.46 2.98 -5.30
C GLY A 49 0.55 2.77 -6.82
N GLU A 50 1.51 1.97 -7.29
CA GLU A 50 1.62 1.62 -8.71
C GLU A 50 0.43 0.78 -9.16
N ALA A 51 0.07 -0.28 -8.42
CA ALA A 51 -1.10 -1.10 -8.72
C ALA A 51 -2.40 -0.28 -8.71
N ALA A 52 -2.55 0.64 -7.75
CA ALA A 52 -3.69 1.56 -7.67
C ALA A 52 -3.83 2.46 -8.92
N LYS A 53 -2.73 2.83 -9.58
CA LYS A 53 -2.78 3.62 -10.83
C LYS A 53 -3.37 2.83 -11.99
N HIS A 54 -3.14 1.52 -12.05
CA HIS A 54 -3.61 0.68 -13.15
C HIS A 54 -5.04 0.16 -13.00
N ILE A 55 -5.65 0.29 -11.82
CA ILE A 55 -7.09 0.06 -11.62
C ILE A 55 -7.90 1.04 -12.49
N SER A 56 -8.89 0.53 -13.22
CA SER A 56 -9.73 1.34 -14.11
C SER A 56 -10.55 2.40 -13.36
N GLN A 57 -10.84 3.53 -14.01
CA GLN A 57 -11.63 4.61 -13.40
C GLN A 57 -13.01 4.13 -12.96
N GLN A 58 -13.71 3.35 -13.79
CA GLN A 58 -15.00 2.75 -13.44
C GLN A 58 -14.95 1.98 -12.12
N PHE A 59 -13.91 1.16 -11.90
CA PHE A 59 -13.79 0.38 -10.68
C PHE A 59 -13.49 1.25 -9.45
N LYS A 60 -12.74 2.34 -9.64
CA LYS A 60 -12.51 3.34 -8.58
C LYS A 60 -13.82 4.03 -8.19
N ASP A 61 -14.65 4.33 -9.18
CA ASP A 61 -15.94 5.00 -8.98
C ASP A 61 -16.96 4.07 -8.31
N ASP A 62 -16.88 2.76 -8.58
CA ASP A 62 -17.71 1.74 -7.94
C ASP A 62 -17.28 1.45 -6.48
N HIS A 63 -16.03 1.78 -6.11
CA HIS A 63 -15.43 1.57 -4.79
C HIS A 63 -14.78 2.84 -4.21
N PRO A 64 -15.56 3.92 -4.00
CA PRO A 64 -15.04 5.22 -3.56
C PRO A 64 -14.54 5.22 -2.10
N GLU A 65 -14.89 4.21 -1.31
CA GLU A 65 -14.42 3.99 0.05
C GLU A 65 -12.92 3.67 0.13
N VAL A 66 -12.34 3.15 -0.95
CA VAL A 66 -10.91 2.86 -1.04
C VAL A 66 -10.15 4.12 -1.46
N PRO A 67 -9.07 4.51 -0.77
CA PRO A 67 -8.32 5.75 -1.04
C PRO A 67 -7.37 5.62 -2.24
N TRP A 68 -7.91 5.35 -3.44
CA TRP A 68 -7.13 5.12 -4.66
C TRP A 68 -6.16 6.25 -5.00
N LYS A 69 -6.60 7.49 -4.83
CA LYS A 69 -5.81 8.69 -5.13
C LYS A 69 -4.65 8.85 -4.14
N ASP A 70 -4.88 8.56 -2.87
CA ASP A 70 -3.85 8.69 -1.83
C ASP A 70 -2.76 7.63 -2.00
N MET A 71 -3.14 6.40 -2.37
CA MET A 71 -2.17 5.35 -2.72
C MET A 71 -1.27 5.78 -3.88
N ALA A 72 -1.87 6.28 -4.97
CA ALA A 72 -1.12 6.75 -6.14
C ALA A 72 -0.22 7.96 -5.80
N GLY A 73 -0.72 8.90 -4.98
CA GLY A 73 0.02 10.07 -4.52
C GLY A 73 1.20 9.71 -3.62
N MET A 74 1.03 8.75 -2.70
CA MET A 74 2.11 8.25 -1.85
C MET A 74 3.26 7.68 -2.69
N ARG A 75 2.96 6.87 -3.72
CA ARG A 75 3.99 6.36 -4.65
C ARG A 75 4.73 7.49 -5.35
N ASP A 76 4.03 8.53 -5.79
CA ASP A 76 4.66 9.67 -6.46
C ASP A 76 5.60 10.44 -5.53
N ILE A 77 5.20 10.63 -4.27
CA ILE A 77 6.07 11.22 -3.24
C ILE A 77 7.30 10.33 -3.01
N LEU A 78 7.14 9.02 -2.80
CA LEU A 78 8.25 8.12 -2.48
C LEU A 78 9.29 8.03 -3.62
N ILE A 79 8.85 8.05 -4.88
CA ILE A 79 9.75 7.99 -6.04
C ILE A 79 10.44 9.34 -6.30
N HIS A 80 9.74 10.47 -6.16
CA HIS A 80 10.32 11.78 -6.48
C HIS A 80 11.09 12.41 -5.31
N ALA A 81 10.65 12.17 -4.08
CA ALA A 81 11.30 12.65 -2.86
C ALA A 81 12.27 11.62 -2.26
N TYR A 82 12.76 10.65 -3.04
CA TYR A 82 13.60 9.54 -2.56
C TYR A 82 14.86 9.98 -1.77
N ARG A 83 15.37 11.20 -2.01
CA ARG A 83 16.50 11.77 -1.25
C ARG A 83 16.14 12.36 0.12
N ARG A 84 14.84 12.58 0.38
CA ARG A 84 14.30 13.17 1.61
C ARG A 84 12.96 12.52 1.96
N ILE A 85 12.93 11.18 1.94
CA ILE A 85 11.74 10.45 2.38
C ILE A 85 11.51 10.79 3.86
N ASN A 86 10.30 11.26 4.18
CA ASN A 86 9.89 11.48 5.55
C ASN A 86 9.52 10.13 6.18
N LEU A 87 10.40 9.59 7.02
CA LEU A 87 10.16 8.30 7.68
C LEU A 87 8.98 8.33 8.66
N ASP A 88 8.58 9.52 9.15
CA ASP A 88 7.36 9.66 9.96
C ASP A 88 6.11 9.36 9.12
N GLU A 89 6.06 9.87 7.89
CA GLU A 89 4.96 9.62 6.95
C GLU A 89 4.92 8.15 6.51
N VAL A 90 6.08 7.55 6.22
CA VAL A 90 6.18 6.13 5.90
C VAL A 90 5.67 5.28 7.06
N TRP A 91 6.10 5.58 8.28
CA TRP A 91 5.67 4.87 9.47
C TRP A 91 4.15 5.02 9.70
N SER A 92 3.61 6.23 9.57
CA SER A 92 2.18 6.50 9.69
C SER A 92 1.38 5.73 8.63
N ALA A 93 1.81 5.79 7.37
CA ALA A 93 1.19 5.04 6.29
C ALA A 93 1.15 3.54 6.59
N ALA A 94 2.29 2.99 7.01
CA ALA A 94 2.44 1.56 7.23
C ALA A 94 1.70 1.04 8.48
N LYS A 95 1.65 1.80 9.58
CA LYS A 95 1.03 1.36 10.86
C LYS A 95 -0.42 1.78 11.03
N VAL A 96 -0.86 2.86 10.37
CA VAL A 96 -2.21 3.41 10.53
C VAL A 96 -3.05 3.13 9.30
N HIS A 97 -2.58 3.54 8.11
CA HIS A 97 -3.41 3.51 6.91
C HIS A 97 -3.44 2.14 6.21
N VAL A 98 -2.32 1.43 6.16
CA VAL A 98 -2.25 0.10 5.53
C VAL A 98 -3.19 -0.94 6.18
N PRO A 99 -3.33 -1.02 7.53
CA PRO A 99 -4.33 -1.89 8.13
C PRO A 99 -5.77 -1.58 7.73
N ASP A 100 -6.10 -0.31 7.53
CA ASP A 100 -7.43 0.10 7.10
C ASP A 100 -7.65 -0.26 5.64
N LEU A 101 -6.63 -0.02 4.80
CA LEU A 101 -6.62 -0.42 3.40
C LEU A 101 -6.85 -1.92 3.22
N ILE A 102 -6.23 -2.78 4.03
CA ILE A 102 -6.46 -4.23 3.98
C ILE A 102 -7.95 -4.55 4.18
N ARG A 103 -8.60 -3.93 5.17
CA ARG A 103 -10.03 -4.16 5.45
C ARG A 103 -10.95 -3.69 4.32
N GLN A 104 -10.53 -2.67 3.57
CA GLN A 104 -11.28 -2.15 2.42
C GLN A 104 -11.07 -2.97 1.15
N ILE A 105 -9.86 -3.49 0.93
CA ILE A 105 -9.48 -4.22 -0.27
C ILE A 105 -9.85 -5.71 -0.20
N GLU A 106 -9.76 -6.32 0.98
CA GLU A 106 -10.03 -7.75 1.17
C GLU A 106 -11.44 -8.19 0.69
N PRO A 107 -12.52 -7.42 0.90
CA PRO A 107 -13.84 -7.73 0.33
C PRO A 107 -13.91 -7.65 -1.20
N LEU A 108 -12.97 -6.97 -1.85
CA LEU A 108 -12.90 -6.80 -3.30
C LEU A 108 -12.12 -7.92 -3.99
N MET A 109 -11.56 -8.85 -3.21
CA MET A 109 -10.84 -9.99 -3.75
C MET A 109 -11.76 -10.83 -4.63
N PRO A 110 -11.26 -11.34 -5.78
CA PRO A 110 -12.03 -12.29 -6.55
C PRO A 110 -12.37 -13.49 -5.66
N SER A 111 -13.64 -13.90 -5.65
CA SER A 111 -14.05 -15.16 -5.06
C SER A 111 -13.18 -16.26 -5.70
N ASN A 112 -12.34 -16.93 -4.89
CA ASN A 112 -11.46 -17.99 -5.35
C ASN A 112 -12.17 -18.87 -6.40
N GLN A 113 -11.59 -18.97 -7.60
CA GLN A 113 -11.87 -20.09 -8.50
C GLN A 113 -11.18 -21.34 -7.96
#